data_AF-A0A1Q7WYM2-F1
#
_entry.id   AF-A0A1Q7WYM2-F1
#
_cell.length_a   1.000
_cell.length_b   1.000
_cell.length_c   1.000
_cell.angle_alpha   90.00
_cell.angle_beta   90.00
_cell.angle_gamma   90.00
#
_symmetry.space_group_name_H-M   'P 1'
#
loop_
_entity.id
_entity.type
_entity.pdbx_description
1 polymer ?
#
loop_
_entity_poly.entity_id
_entity_poly.type
_entity_poly.pdbx_seq_one_letter_code
_entity_poly.pdbx_strand_id
1 'polypeptide(L)'
;MQSSWDFERLSEACNKAGCILCRLTGETTRRYLETFKDEMFTDVNVRAKLRSSRGFCNTHTWQLVQMGASLSLAQAYRDIITDEIEQLEKDGGRRRQRWFHPKNGEELSPCPACQQSNEALTRFVFSLRQSLPDSSFYTLFLSSHGLCLQHFHLSCTLKPLAASETWLPL
;
A
#
# COMPACT_ATOMS: atom_id res chain seq x y z
N MET A 1 0.52 -2.18 -22.78
CA MET A 1 -0.42 -1.07 -23.01
C MET A 1 -0.46 -0.21 -21.77
N GLN A 2 -0.12 1.07 -21.88
CA GLN A 2 -0.28 2.04 -20.81
C GLN A 2 -1.78 2.13 -20.47
N SER A 3 -2.15 2.04 -19.19
CA SER A 3 -3.56 2.22 -18.82
C SER A 3 -3.89 3.71 -19.00
N SER A 4 -4.92 4.04 -19.81
CA SER A 4 -5.35 5.42 -20.07
C SER A 4 -5.52 6.21 -18.76
N TRP A 5 -6.00 5.51 -17.73
CA TRP A 5 -6.29 6.07 -16.43
C TRP A 5 -5.04 6.49 -15.63
N ASP A 6 -3.96 5.69 -15.62
CA ASP A 6 -2.75 6.08 -14.88
C ASP A 6 -2.09 7.32 -15.50
N PHE A 7 -2.12 7.45 -16.83
CA PHE A 7 -1.63 8.63 -17.53
C PHE A 7 -2.40 9.90 -17.12
N GLU A 8 -3.73 9.82 -17.08
CA GLU A 8 -4.59 10.92 -16.63
C GLU A 8 -4.28 11.31 -15.18
N ARG A 9 -4.15 10.34 -14.27
CA ARG A 9 -3.83 10.63 -12.86
C ARG A 9 -2.45 11.28 -12.68
N LEU A 10 -1.44 10.80 -13.41
CA LEU A 10 -0.12 11.40 -13.41
C LEU A 10 -0.17 12.84 -13.91
N SER A 11 -0.91 13.08 -15.00
CA SER A 11 -1.09 14.42 -15.57
C SER A 11 -1.82 15.36 -14.60
N GLU A 12 -2.86 14.88 -13.93
CA GLU A 12 -3.56 15.65 -12.89
C GLU A 12 -2.61 16.00 -11.73
N ALA A 13 -1.80 15.02 -11.28
CA ALA A 13 -0.89 15.20 -10.16
C ALA A 13 0.27 16.18 -10.46
N CYS A 14 0.70 16.30 -11.72
CA CYS A 14 1.68 17.32 -12.13
C CYS A 14 1.19 18.76 -11.85
N ASN A 15 -0.13 18.98 -11.86
CA ASN A 15 -0.74 20.29 -11.60
C ASN A 15 -0.97 20.57 -10.09
N LYS A 16 -0.45 19.72 -9.20
CA LYS A 16 -0.63 19.85 -7.74
C LYS A 16 0.71 20.08 -7.04
N ALA A 17 0.65 20.61 -5.83
CA ALA A 17 1.82 20.84 -5.01
C ALA A 17 2.47 19.52 -4.51
N GLY A 18 3.79 19.50 -4.44
CA GLY A 18 4.58 18.41 -3.87
C GLY A 18 4.90 17.26 -4.83
N CYS A 19 5.49 16.19 -4.30
CA CYS A 19 5.90 15.04 -5.09
C CYS A 19 4.69 14.29 -5.67
N ILE A 20 4.70 14.08 -6.99
CA ILE A 20 3.65 13.38 -7.75
C ILE A 20 3.39 11.98 -7.17
N LEU A 21 4.44 11.19 -6.94
CA LEU A 21 4.30 9.81 -6.43
C LEU A 21 3.86 9.76 -4.97
N CYS A 22 4.34 10.67 -4.11
CA CYS A 22 3.84 10.77 -2.73
C CYS A 22 2.33 11.00 -2.72
N ARG A 23 1.86 11.92 -3.57
CA ARG A 23 0.45 12.27 -3.69
C ARG A 23 -0.39 11.07 -4.13
N LEU A 24 -0.06 10.48 -5.28
CA LEU A 24 -0.85 9.40 -5.85
C LEU A 24 -0.89 8.16 -4.96
N THR A 25 0.23 7.81 -4.35
CA THR A 25 0.29 6.71 -3.37
C THR A 25 -0.52 7.04 -2.13
N GLY A 26 -0.39 8.23 -1.57
CA GLY A 26 -1.16 8.66 -0.39
C GLY A 26 -2.67 8.70 -0.65
N GLU A 27 -3.10 9.17 -1.83
CA GLU A 27 -4.50 9.16 -2.25
C GLU A 27 -5.05 7.75 -2.41
N THR A 28 -4.25 6.83 -2.96
CA THR A 28 -4.64 5.43 -3.11
C THR A 28 -4.79 4.75 -1.75
N THR A 29 -3.83 4.97 -0.85
CA THR A 29 -3.89 4.46 0.53
C THR A 29 -5.09 5.02 1.28
N ARG A 30 -5.33 6.33 1.19
CA ARG A 30 -6.50 6.96 1.81
C ARG A 30 -7.80 6.35 1.29
N ARG A 31 -7.96 6.21 -0.03
CA ARG A 31 -9.15 5.59 -0.63
C ARG A 31 -9.36 4.16 -0.14
N TYR A 32 -8.29 3.38 -0.06
CA TYR A 32 -8.35 2.02 0.49
C TYR A 32 -8.85 2.00 1.94
N LEU A 33 -8.36 2.91 2.78
CA LEU A 33 -8.83 3.04 4.16
C LEU A 33 -10.28 3.54 4.27
N GLU A 34 -10.72 4.40 3.35
CA GLU A 34 -12.12 4.85 3.26
C GLU A 34 -13.04 3.68 2.93
N THR A 35 -12.70 2.91 1.89
CA THR A 35 -13.41 1.68 1.55
C THR A 35 -13.41 0.68 2.70
N PHE A 36 -12.29 0.57 3.45
CA PHE A 36 -12.26 -0.26 4.65
C PHE A 36 -13.23 0.23 5.72
N LYS A 37 -13.25 1.53 5.98
CA LYS A 37 -14.14 2.15 6.95
C LYS A 37 -15.61 1.86 6.61
N ASP A 38 -15.99 2.07 5.35
CA ASP A 38 -17.39 2.13 4.95
C ASP A 38 -17.97 0.75 4.56
N GLU A 39 -17.17 -0.13 3.96
CA GLU A 39 -17.70 -1.28 3.20
C GLU A 39 -17.08 -2.64 3.56
N MET A 40 -15.84 -2.68 4.06
CA MET A 40 -15.05 -3.92 3.97
C MET A 40 -14.84 -4.70 5.27
N PHE A 41 -15.39 -4.29 6.41
CA PHE A 41 -15.24 -5.10 7.63
C PHE A 41 -16.11 -6.36 7.61
N THR A 42 -17.17 -6.43 6.79
CA THR A 42 -18.05 -7.60 6.66
C THR A 42 -17.53 -8.61 5.63
N ASP A 43 -16.64 -8.20 4.73
CA ASP A 43 -16.08 -9.06 3.70
C ASP A 43 -15.15 -10.14 4.29
N VAL A 44 -15.40 -11.40 3.94
CA VAL A 44 -14.69 -12.57 4.49
C VAL A 44 -13.20 -12.55 4.11
N ASN A 45 -12.87 -12.14 2.88
CA ASN A 45 -11.50 -12.09 2.41
C ASN A 45 -10.71 -10.97 3.09
N VAL A 46 -11.35 -9.82 3.32
CA VAL A 46 -10.74 -8.69 4.03
C VAL A 46 -10.49 -9.05 5.49
N ARG A 47 -11.46 -9.69 6.16
CA ARG A 47 -11.27 -10.20 7.53
C ARG A 47 -10.15 -11.24 7.61
N ALA A 48 -10.06 -12.16 6.65
CA ALA A 48 -8.99 -13.16 6.60
C ALA A 48 -7.60 -12.51 6.44
N LYS A 49 -7.46 -11.54 5.53
CA LYS A 49 -6.22 -10.76 5.36
C LYS A 49 -5.85 -9.97 6.62
N LEU A 50 -6.84 -9.41 7.31
CA LEU A 50 -6.60 -8.70 8.57
C LEU A 50 -6.15 -9.64 9.69
N ARG A 51 -6.73 -10.84 9.81
CA ARG A 51 -6.26 -11.84 10.78
C ARG A 51 -4.83 -12.26 10.49
N SER A 52 -4.49 -12.58 9.23
CA SER A 52 -3.13 -13.03 8.86
C SER A 52 -2.06 -11.95 9.06
N SER A 53 -2.45 -10.67 9.01
CA SER A 53 -1.57 -9.52 9.27
C SER A 53 -1.64 -9.00 10.70
N ARG A 54 -2.49 -9.59 11.56
CA ARG A 54 -2.81 -9.09 12.91
C ARG A 54 -3.30 -7.64 12.93
N GLY A 55 -3.98 -7.25 11.86
CA GLY A 55 -4.56 -5.93 11.68
C GLY A 55 -3.70 -4.99 10.85
N PHE A 56 -3.97 -3.70 11.00
CA PHE A 56 -3.17 -2.65 10.38
C PHE A 56 -1.94 -2.32 11.22
N CYS A 57 -0.90 -1.78 10.58
CA CYS A 57 0.24 -1.22 11.30
C CYS A 57 -0.19 0.04 12.06
N ASN A 58 0.61 0.43 13.07
CA ASN A 58 0.36 1.60 13.91
C ASN A 58 -0.07 2.85 13.10
N THR A 59 0.67 3.19 12.04
CA THR A 59 0.37 4.34 11.20
C THR A 59 -1.02 4.28 10.57
N HIS A 60 -1.38 3.14 9.97
CA HIS A 60 -2.65 2.98 9.26
C HIS A 60 -3.84 2.80 10.23
N THR A 61 -3.62 2.18 11.39
CA THR A 61 -4.61 2.16 12.47
C THR A 61 -4.94 3.57 12.93
N TRP A 62 -3.93 4.42 13.17
CA TRP A 62 -4.16 5.81 13.57
C TRP A 62 -4.84 6.64 12.49
N GLN A 63 -4.52 6.43 11.21
CA GLN A 63 -5.26 7.08 10.12
C GLN A 63 -6.75 6.71 10.15
N LEU A 64 -7.09 5.43 10.33
CA LEU A 64 -8.48 4.99 10.46
C LEU A 64 -9.18 5.61 11.69
N VAL A 65 -8.48 5.74 12.82
CA VAL A 65 -9.00 6.43 14.00
C VAL A 65 -9.34 7.88 13.67
N GLN A 66 -8.44 8.61 13.00
CA GLN A 66 -8.68 10.00 12.60
C GLN A 66 -9.80 10.13 11.56
N MET A 67 -10.06 9.08 10.78
CA MET A 67 -11.17 9.02 9.81
C MET A 67 -12.52 8.64 10.45
N GLY A 68 -12.56 8.42 11.77
CA GLY A 68 -13.77 8.05 12.50
C GLY A 68 -14.20 6.60 12.35
N ALA A 69 -13.29 5.69 11.96
CA ALA A 69 -13.58 4.27 11.72
C ALA A 69 -13.78 3.42 13.00
N SER A 70 -14.36 4.01 14.04
CA SER A 70 -14.46 3.43 15.38
C SER A 70 -15.12 2.04 15.40
N LEU A 71 -16.26 1.89 14.72
CA LEU A 71 -16.99 0.62 14.65
C LEU A 71 -16.20 -0.45 13.89
N SER A 72 -15.74 -0.14 12.68
CA SER A 72 -15.01 -1.06 11.80
C SER A 72 -13.71 -1.54 12.47
N LEU A 73 -13.00 -0.64 13.18
CA LEU A 73 -11.84 -0.99 14.00
C LEU A 73 -12.23 -1.88 15.19
N ALA A 74 -13.27 -1.53 15.95
CA ALA A 74 -13.69 -2.31 17.11
C ALA A 74 -14.10 -3.74 16.72
N GLN A 75 -14.76 -3.90 15.58
CA GLN A 75 -15.14 -5.22 15.06
C GLN A 75 -13.92 -6.01 14.57
N ALA A 76 -13.06 -5.39 13.75
CA ALA A 76 -11.86 -6.04 13.25
C ALA A 76 -10.92 -6.48 14.39
N TYR A 77 -10.67 -5.62 15.38
CA TYR A 77 -9.80 -5.97 16.50
C TYR A 77 -10.44 -6.95 17.46
N ARG A 78 -11.78 -6.93 17.65
CA ARG A 78 -12.47 -8.01 18.37
C ARG A 78 -12.23 -9.34 17.69
N ASP A 79 -12.40 -9.41 16.38
CA ASP A 79 -12.17 -10.64 15.61
C ASP A 79 -10.74 -11.15 15.71
N ILE A 80 -9.76 -10.25 15.63
CA ILE A 80 -8.33 -10.59 15.73
C ILE A 80 -7.98 -11.06 17.15
N ILE A 81 -8.43 -10.33 18.18
CA ILE A 81 -8.13 -10.66 19.58
C ILE A 81 -8.78 -11.99 19.96
N THR A 82 -10.02 -12.25 19.54
CA THR A 82 -10.69 -13.54 19.78
C THR A 82 -9.92 -14.69 19.13
N ASP A 83 -9.53 -14.55 17.85
CA ASP A 83 -8.74 -15.56 17.14
C ASP A 83 -7.40 -15.84 17.85
N GLU A 84 -6.71 -14.78 18.27
CA GLU A 84 -5.45 -14.90 19.02
C GLU A 84 -5.64 -15.57 20.39
N ILE A 85 -6.72 -15.26 21.12
CA ILE A 85 -7.04 -15.93 22.40
C ILE A 85 -7.27 -17.42 22.15
N GLU A 86 -8.08 -17.80 21.16
CA GLU A 86 -8.35 -19.21 20.84
C GLU A 86 -7.07 -19.97 20.46
N GLN A 87 -6.17 -19.34 19.71
CA GLN A 87 -4.88 -19.94 19.36
C GLN A 87 -4.00 -20.14 20.60
N LEU A 88 -3.96 -19.17 21.52
CA LEU A 88 -3.21 -19.26 22.77
C LEU A 88 -3.73 -20.37 23.70
N GLU A 89 -5.04 -20.54 23.78
CA GLU A 89 -5.69 -21.60 24.57
C GLU A 89 -5.37 -22.99 24.02
N LYS A 90 -5.49 -23.18 22.69
CA LYS A 90 -5.16 -24.44 21.99
C LYS A 90 -3.70 -24.86 22.18
N ASP A 91 -2.79 -23.89 22.29
CA ASP A 91 -1.36 -24.13 22.48
C ASP A 91 -0.97 -24.41 23.95
N GLY A 92 -1.94 -24.46 24.88
CA GLY A 92 -1.74 -24.86 26.28
C GLY A 92 -0.69 -24.03 27.02
N GLY A 93 -0.51 -22.75 26.64
CA GLY A 93 0.48 -21.84 27.23
C GLY A 93 1.95 -22.13 26.90
N ARG A 94 2.26 -23.23 26.20
CA ARG A 94 3.65 -23.65 25.85
C ARG A 94 4.34 -22.70 24.87
N ARG A 95 3.58 -21.82 24.21
CA ARG A 95 4.01 -20.93 23.13
C ARG A 95 4.09 -19.45 23.53
N ARG A 96 3.95 -19.10 24.82
CA ARG A 96 4.05 -17.71 25.32
C ARG A 96 5.35 -17.00 24.92
N GLN A 97 6.46 -17.72 24.79
CA GLN A 97 7.74 -17.14 24.33
C GLN A 97 7.79 -16.81 22.82
N ARG A 98 6.91 -17.41 22.01
CA ARG A 98 6.82 -17.25 20.55
C ARG A 98 5.90 -16.10 20.10
N TRP A 99 5.30 -15.42 21.08
CA TRP A 99 4.42 -14.27 20.85
C TRP A 99 5.22 -12.97 20.79
N PHE A 100 6.29 -12.88 21.59
CA PHE A 100 7.28 -11.79 21.56
C PHE A 100 8.43 -12.04 20.57
N HIS A 101 8.67 -13.30 20.18
CA HIS A 101 9.62 -13.66 19.15
C HIS A 101 8.89 -14.32 17.99
N PRO A 102 8.87 -13.73 16.78
CA PRO A 102 8.35 -14.41 15.62
C PRO A 102 9.04 -15.77 15.50
N LYS A 103 8.28 -16.81 15.14
CA LYS A 103 8.88 -18.05 14.69
C LYS A 103 9.96 -17.72 13.68
N ASN A 104 11.15 -18.29 13.84
CA ASN A 104 12.04 -18.52 12.71
C ASN A 104 11.20 -19.18 11.59
N GLY A 105 10.81 -18.38 10.58
CA GLY A 105 10.16 -18.83 9.33
C GLY A 105 8.68 -18.52 9.09
N GLU A 106 7.90 -17.98 10.03
CA GLU A 106 6.53 -17.47 9.72
C GLU A 106 6.58 -15.94 9.68
N GLU A 107 6.86 -15.37 8.50
CA GLU A 107 6.69 -13.93 8.28
C GLU A 107 5.22 -13.56 8.43
N LEU A 108 4.91 -12.66 9.37
CA LEU A 108 3.60 -12.04 9.45
C LEU A 108 3.27 -11.40 8.10
N SER A 109 2.02 -11.58 7.63
CA SER A 109 1.58 -10.87 6.43
C SER A 109 1.73 -9.36 6.65
N PRO A 110 2.19 -8.59 5.65
CA PRO A 110 2.32 -7.15 5.80
C PRO A 110 0.95 -6.52 6.04
N CYS A 111 0.94 -5.35 6.68
CA CYS A 111 -0.25 -4.51 6.81
C CYS A 111 -0.93 -4.34 5.43
N PRO A 112 -2.22 -4.64 5.29
CA PRO A 112 -2.90 -4.60 3.98
C PRO A 112 -2.87 -3.21 3.32
N ALA A 113 -2.94 -2.14 4.11
CA ALA A 113 -2.82 -0.78 3.61
C ALA A 113 -1.38 -0.45 3.16
N CYS A 114 -0.35 -0.93 3.87
CA CYS A 114 1.04 -0.80 3.41
C CYS A 114 1.26 -1.55 2.09
N GLN A 115 0.71 -2.76 1.97
CA GLN A 115 0.77 -3.54 0.75
C GLN A 115 0.12 -2.78 -0.42
N GLN A 116 -1.11 -2.29 -0.24
CA GLN A 116 -1.83 -1.51 -1.25
C GLN A 116 -1.06 -0.24 -1.65
N SER A 117 -0.43 0.44 -0.69
CA SER A 117 0.42 1.61 -0.90
C SER A 117 1.65 1.27 -1.76
N ASN A 118 2.33 0.16 -1.46
CA ASN A 118 3.53 -0.26 -2.17
C ASN A 118 3.23 -0.75 -3.60
N GLU A 119 2.12 -1.47 -3.78
CA GLU A 119 1.61 -1.88 -5.10
C GLU A 119 1.27 -0.66 -5.94
N ALA A 120 0.56 0.32 -5.37
CA ALA A 120 0.23 1.57 -6.05
C ALA A 120 1.48 2.36 -6.44
N LEU A 121 2.46 2.48 -5.54
CA LEU A 121 3.72 3.14 -5.81
C LEU A 121 4.47 2.48 -6.97
N THR A 122 4.57 1.15 -6.95
CA THR A 122 5.23 0.35 -8.00
C THR A 122 4.56 0.59 -9.35
N ARG A 123 3.23 0.53 -9.40
CA ARG A 123 2.44 0.81 -10.61
C ARG A 123 2.69 2.22 -11.12
N PHE A 124 2.59 3.24 -10.28
CA PHE A 124 2.77 4.63 -10.70
C PHE A 124 4.20 4.96 -11.11
N VAL A 125 5.23 4.33 -10.50
CA VAL A 125 6.62 4.46 -10.96
C VAL A 125 6.76 3.92 -12.38
N PHE A 126 6.16 2.77 -12.66
CA PHE A 126 6.20 2.17 -13.99
C PHE A 126 5.46 3.04 -15.01
N SER A 127 4.24 3.47 -14.71
CA SER A 127 3.45 4.35 -15.56
C SER A 127 4.17 5.68 -15.83
N LEU A 128 4.79 6.28 -14.81
CA LEU A 128 5.59 7.50 -14.95
C LEU A 128 6.75 7.31 -15.93
N ARG A 129 7.53 6.23 -15.79
CA ARG A 129 8.63 5.92 -16.72
C ARG A 129 8.16 5.74 -18.15
N GLN A 130 6.98 5.17 -18.36
CA GLN A 130 6.37 5.03 -19.68
C GLN A 130 5.85 6.35 -20.25
N SER A 131 5.47 7.31 -19.39
CA SER A 131 4.96 8.61 -19.83
C SER A 131 6.07 9.63 -20.13
N LEU A 132 7.24 9.51 -19.49
CA LEU A 132 8.35 10.45 -19.68
C LEU A 132 8.87 10.61 -21.13
N PRO A 133 8.86 9.58 -22.00
CA PRO A 133 9.23 9.76 -23.42
C PRO A 133 8.25 10.61 -24.24
N ASP A 134 7.00 10.77 -23.78
CA ASP A 134 6.03 11.63 -24.44
C ASP A 134 6.34 13.11 -24.18
N SER A 135 6.50 13.91 -25.24
CA SER A 135 6.95 15.30 -25.13
C SER A 135 5.94 16.20 -24.42
N SER A 136 4.65 15.91 -24.56
CA SER A 136 3.58 16.67 -23.91
C SER A 136 3.59 16.43 -22.39
N PHE A 137 3.70 15.16 -21.99
CA PHE A 137 3.81 14.78 -20.59
C PHE A 137 5.13 15.27 -19.99
N TYR A 138 6.25 15.18 -20.71
CA TYR A 138 7.54 15.65 -20.23
C TYR A 138 7.52 17.15 -19.91
N THR A 139 6.91 17.96 -20.79
CA THR A 139 6.73 19.40 -20.55
C THR A 139 5.89 19.66 -19.29
N LEU A 140 4.82 18.89 -19.11
CA LEU A 140 3.96 18.96 -17.93
C LEU A 140 4.70 18.51 -16.65
N PHE A 141 5.56 17.50 -16.74
CA PHE A 141 6.37 17.05 -15.62
C PHE A 141 7.39 18.12 -15.21
N LEU A 142 8.04 18.78 -16.17
CA LEU A 142 9.00 19.86 -15.90
C LEU A 142 8.37 21.10 -15.26
N SER A 143 7.09 21.37 -15.51
CA SER A 143 6.36 22.48 -14.86
C SER A 143 5.81 22.12 -13.46
N SER A 144 5.91 20.85 -13.06
CA SER A 144 5.48 20.38 -11.75
C SER A 144 6.55 20.59 -10.67
N HIS A 145 6.22 20.29 -9.41
CA HIS A 145 7.19 20.19 -8.33
C HIS A 145 8.06 18.91 -8.38
N GLY A 146 7.83 18.04 -9.37
CA GLY A 146 8.62 16.85 -9.63
C GLY A 146 8.47 15.74 -8.59
N LEU A 147 9.60 15.13 -8.24
CA LEU A 147 9.70 14.01 -7.30
C LEU A 147 10.53 14.41 -6.07
N CYS A 148 10.18 13.88 -4.90
CA CYS A 148 11.10 13.91 -3.76
C CYS A 148 12.30 13.00 -4.04
N LEU A 149 13.44 13.25 -3.38
CA LEU A 149 14.68 12.49 -3.61
C LEU A 149 14.49 10.97 -3.50
N GLN A 150 13.71 10.52 -2.51
CA GLN A 150 13.39 9.11 -2.33
C GLN A 150 12.66 8.52 -3.53
N HIS A 151 11.62 9.21 -4.02
CA HIS A 151 10.84 8.74 -5.16
C HIS A 151 11.59 8.89 -6.47
N PHE A 152 12.45 9.89 -6.62
CA PHE A 152 13.36 9.99 -7.75
C PHE A 152 14.30 8.77 -7.79
N HIS A 153 14.97 8.45 -6.67
CA HIS A 153 15.85 7.30 -6.58
C HIS A 153 15.12 5.99 -6.89
N LEU A 154 13.92 5.80 -6.34
CA LEU A 154 13.07 4.64 -6.65
C LEU A 154 12.74 4.58 -8.14
N SER A 155 12.34 5.71 -8.72
CA SER A 155 12.08 5.84 -10.16
C SER A 155 13.32 5.62 -11.03
N CYS A 156 14.54 5.63 -10.50
CA CYS A 156 15.74 5.23 -11.24
C CYS A 156 16.11 3.75 -11.04
N THR A 157 15.85 3.19 -9.86
CA THR A 157 16.40 1.89 -9.44
C THR A 157 15.41 0.73 -9.47
N LEU A 158 14.10 1.00 -9.48
CA LEU A 158 13.09 -0.06 -9.50
C LEU A 158 13.28 -0.93 -10.74
N LYS A 159 13.38 -2.26 -10.57
CA LYS A 159 13.44 -3.18 -11.71
C LYS A 159 12.14 -3.08 -12.52
N PRO A 160 12.19 -3.10 -13.86
CA PRO A 160 10.98 -3.18 -14.67
C PRO A 160 10.14 -4.39 -14.21
N LEU A 161 8.82 -4.21 -14.08
CA LEU A 161 7.89 -5.36 -14.07
C LEU A 161 8.24 -6.18 -15.32
N ALA A 162 8.51 -7.47 -15.17
CA ALA A 162 9.02 -8.33 -16.23
C ALA A 162 8.26 -8.11 -17.55
N ALA A 163 8.81 -7.20 -18.37
CA ALA A 163 8.45 -7.04 -19.75
C ALA A 163 9.31 -8.06 -20.48
N SER A 164 8.71 -8.78 -21.42
CA SER A 164 9.30 -9.92 -22.12
C SER A 164 10.52 -9.59 -22.98
N GLU A 165 11.09 -8.38 -22.92
CA GLU A 165 12.24 -8.01 -23.73
C GLU A 165 13.22 -7.12 -22.95
N THR A 166 14.48 -7.47 -23.07
CA THR A 166 15.67 -6.91 -22.43
C THR A 166 15.93 -5.45 -22.87
N TRP A 167 15.78 -4.50 -21.94
CA TRP A 167 16.07 -3.06 -22.17
C TRP A 167 17.46 -2.64 -21.71
N LEU A 168 18.50 -3.32 -22.19
CA LEU A 168 19.86 -2.79 -22.15
C LEU A 168 20.50 -3.00 -23.52
N PRO A 169 20.69 -1.94 -24.34
CA PRO A 169 21.72 -1.98 -25.35
C PRO A 169 23.07 -1.81 -24.62
N LEU A 170 23.93 -2.83 -24.75
CA LEU A 170 25.38 -2.61 -24.68
C LEU A 170 25.81 -1.74 -25.87
#